data_AF-A0A1Y6GEG3-F1
#
_entry.id   AF-A0A1Y6GEG3-F1
#
_cell.length_a   1.000
_cell.length_b   1.000
_cell.length_c   1.000
_cell.angle_alpha   90.00
_cell.angle_beta   90.00
_cell.angle_gamma   90.00
#
_symmetry.space_group_name_H-M   'P 1'
#
loop_
_entity.id
_entity.type
_entity.pdbx_description
1 polymer ?
#
loop_
_entity_poly.entity_id
_entity_poly.type
_entity_poly.pdbx_seq_one_letter_code
_entity_poly.pdbx_strand_id
1 'polypeptide(L)'
;MSKVPLFFIIVVAIIVVAASVRYVQQRRENMANDAAPLLQKRVVVSNKREKVLNDRRSRQQTVAPAGSDMRYDVSFRPETGGLEVSFRLEAAQYHALSVGDRGTLSYKGSRFVAFTPEP
;
A
#
# COMPACT_ATOMS: atom_id res chain seq x y z
N MET A 1 -43.63 5.37 -26.80
CA MET A 1 -42.43 4.49 -26.80
C MET A 1 -41.19 5.36 -26.75
N SER A 2 -40.62 5.55 -25.56
CA SER A 2 -39.40 6.32 -25.34
C SER A 2 -38.20 5.50 -25.80
N LYS A 3 -37.73 5.75 -27.03
CA LYS A 3 -36.43 5.25 -27.48
C LYS A 3 -35.37 5.90 -26.61
N VAL A 4 -34.65 5.10 -25.83
CA VAL A 4 -33.46 5.57 -25.12
C VAL A 4 -32.53 6.25 -26.14
N PRO A 5 -32.13 7.50 -25.91
CA PRO A 5 -31.32 8.23 -26.88
C PRO A 5 -29.98 7.52 -27.13
N LEU A 6 -29.54 7.47 -28.38
CA LEU A 6 -28.30 6.79 -28.77
C LEU A 6 -27.08 7.30 -27.98
N PHE A 7 -27.04 8.60 -27.67
CA PHE A 7 -25.97 9.19 -26.86
C PHE A 7 -25.90 8.61 -25.45
N PHE A 8 -27.04 8.23 -24.86
CA PHE A 8 -27.11 7.67 -23.51
C PHE A 8 -26.48 6.27 -23.48
N ILE A 9 -26.73 5.47 -24.51
CA ILE A 9 -26.14 4.13 -24.67
C ILE A 9 -24.60 4.25 -24.81
N ILE A 10 -24.12 5.21 -25.60
CA ILE A 10 -22.68 5.46 -25.80
C ILE A 10 -22.01 5.87 -24.49
N VAL A 11 -22.62 6.80 -23.72
CA VAL A 11 -22.07 7.25 -22.43
C VAL A 11 -22.01 6.10 -21.42
N VAL A 12 -23.06 5.28 -21.33
CA VAL A 12 -23.09 4.11 -20.45
C VAL A 12 -22.00 3.10 -20.85
N ALA A 13 -21.82 2.83 -22.14
CA ALA A 13 -20.78 1.92 -22.63
C ALA A 13 -19.36 2.40 -22.23
N ILE A 14 -19.07 3.71 -22.35
CA ILE A 14 -17.78 4.29 -21.94
C ILE A 14 -17.54 4.12 -20.44
N ILE A 15 -18.55 4.38 -19.60
CA ILE A 15 -18.44 4.23 -18.14
C ILE A 15 -18.15 2.77 -17.77
N VAL A 16 -18.83 1.81 -18.41
CA VAL A 16 -18.60 0.36 -18.16
C VAL A 16 -17.19 -0.07 -18.53
N VAL A 17 -16.66 0.39 -19.67
CA VAL A 17 -15.27 0.10 -20.09
C VAL A 17 -14.26 0.73 -19.12
N ALA A 18 -14.46 2.01 -18.74
CA ALA A 18 -13.55 2.69 -17.81
C ALA A 18 -13.53 2.03 -16.41
N ALA A 19 -14.69 1.62 -15.91
CA ALA A 19 -14.81 0.95 -14.61
C ALA A 19 -14.14 -0.44 -14.61
N SER A 20 -14.32 -1.21 -15.69
CA SER A 20 -13.74 -2.55 -15.81
C SER A 20 -12.20 -2.51 -15.95
N VAL A 21 -11.64 -1.52 -16.65
CA VAL A 21 -10.18 -1.36 -16.76
C VAL A 21 -9.53 -1.09 -15.39
N ARG A 22 -10.13 -0.22 -14.55
CA ARG A 22 -9.61 0.04 -13.19
C ARG A 22 -9.65 -1.20 -12.31
N TYR A 23 -10.72 -1.99 -12.41
CA TYR A 23 -10.88 -3.22 -11.62
C TYR A 23 -9.83 -4.28 -11.98
N VAL A 24 -9.55 -4.47 -13.28
CA VAL A 24 -8.57 -5.44 -13.75
C VAL A 24 -7.14 -5.07 -13.33
N GLN A 25 -6.78 -3.78 -13.31
CA GLN A 25 -5.46 -3.34 -12.87
C GLN A 25 -5.17 -3.70 -11.41
N GLN A 26 -6.15 -3.46 -10.52
CA GLN A 26 -6.01 -3.79 -9.10
C GLN A 26 -5.87 -5.30 -8.86
N ARG A 27 -6.61 -6.12 -9.63
CA ARG A 27 -6.46 -7.58 -9.60
C ARG A 27 -5.08 -8.05 -10.08
N ARG A 28 -4.54 -7.42 -11.14
CA ARG A 28 -3.23 -7.78 -11.69
C ARG A 28 -2.09 -7.53 -10.71
N GLU A 29 -2.13 -6.43 -9.97
CA GLU A 29 -1.13 -6.14 -8.93
C GLU A 29 -1.16 -7.18 -7.81
N ASN A 30 -2.36 -7.56 -7.35
CA ASN A 30 -2.50 -8.59 -6.33
C ASN A 30 -2.02 -9.96 -6.84
N MET A 31 -2.39 -10.34 -8.06
CA MET A 31 -1.94 -11.60 -8.68
C MET A 31 -0.41 -11.63 -8.87
N ALA A 32 0.20 -10.50 -9.24
CA ALA A 32 1.65 -10.39 -9.37
C ALA A 32 2.36 -10.53 -8.03
N ASN A 33 1.80 -9.95 -6.96
CA ASN A 33 2.34 -10.08 -5.60
C ASN A 33 2.15 -11.50 -5.03
N ASP A 34 1.03 -12.15 -5.32
CA ASP A 34 0.77 -13.53 -4.89
C ASP A 34 1.66 -14.54 -5.61
N ALA A 35 1.95 -14.30 -6.90
CA ALA A 35 2.87 -15.12 -7.69
C ALA A 35 4.36 -14.83 -7.39
N ALA A 36 4.68 -13.76 -6.66
CA ALA A 36 6.06 -13.39 -6.36
C ALA A 36 6.68 -14.37 -5.35
N PRO A 37 7.96 -14.78 -5.56
CA PRO A 37 8.67 -15.59 -4.58
C PRO A 37 8.88 -14.80 -3.29
N LEU A 38 8.96 -15.51 -2.16
CA LEU A 38 9.35 -14.91 -0.88
C LEU A 38 10.83 -14.54 -0.93
N LEU A 39 11.12 -13.25 -0.86
CA LEU A 39 12.47 -12.72 -0.81
C LEU A 39 12.83 -12.34 0.62
N GLN A 40 14.08 -12.58 0.98
CA GLN A 40 14.63 -12.25 2.29
C GLN A 40 15.89 -11.41 2.12
N LYS A 41 16.02 -10.34 2.90
CA LYS A 41 17.19 -9.46 2.84
C LYS A 41 17.56 -8.94 4.24
N ARG A 42 18.86 -8.85 4.51
CA ARG A 42 19.39 -8.19 5.72
C ARG A 42 19.22 -6.68 5.59
N VAL A 43 18.53 -6.10 6.56
CA VAL A 43 18.18 -4.68 6.58
C VAL A 43 18.24 -4.12 7.99
N VAL A 44 18.38 -2.80 8.07
CA VAL A 44 18.21 -2.01 9.29
C VAL A 44 16.91 -1.22 9.18
N VAL A 45 16.12 -1.18 10.24
CA VAL A 45 14.96 -0.29 10.34
C VAL A 45 15.46 1.15 10.42
N SER A 46 15.35 1.92 9.34
CA SER A 46 15.92 3.26 9.24
C SER A 46 14.95 4.34 9.73
N ASN A 47 13.66 4.18 9.47
CA ASN A 47 12.66 5.19 9.80
C ASN A 47 11.30 4.54 10.07
N LYS A 48 10.54 5.12 10.99
CA LYS A 48 9.17 4.76 11.32
C LYS A 48 8.32 6.02 11.28
N ARG A 49 7.25 6.00 10.49
CA ARG A 49 6.36 7.14 10.32
C ARG A 49 4.90 6.74 10.49
N GLU A 50 4.24 7.42 11.40
CA GLU A 50 2.80 7.38 11.54
C GLU A 50 2.19 8.58 10.80
N LYS A 51 1.16 8.33 10.00
CA LYS A 51 0.38 9.36 9.32
C LYS A 51 -1.09 9.08 9.51
N VAL A 52 -1.81 10.09 9.96
CA VAL A 52 -3.26 10.09 9.90
C VAL A 52 -3.71 10.12 8.44
N LEU A 53 -4.39 9.08 7.98
CA LEU A 53 -5.07 9.08 6.69
C LEU A 53 -6.34 9.90 6.80
N ASN A 54 -6.39 11.00 6.07
CA ASN A 54 -7.63 11.71 5.82
C ASN A 54 -8.30 11.07 4.60
N ASP A 55 -9.28 10.20 4.83
CA ASP A 55 -9.92 9.39 3.78
C ASP A 55 -10.85 10.20 2.87
N ARG A 56 -10.95 11.52 3.08
CA ARG A 56 -11.84 12.41 2.31
C ARG A 56 -11.04 13.28 1.35
N ARG A 57 -11.39 13.19 0.06
CA ARG A 57 -10.88 13.97 -1.09
C ARG A 57 -11.00 15.51 -0.97
N SER A 58 -11.47 16.06 0.13
CA SER A 58 -11.70 17.48 0.34
C SER A 58 -10.49 18.18 0.99
N ARG A 59 -9.86 19.11 0.27
CA ARG A 59 -8.74 19.97 0.76
C ARG A 59 -9.12 20.99 1.85
N GLN A 60 -10.31 20.88 2.47
CA GLN A 60 -10.95 22.00 3.17
C GLN A 60 -10.95 21.93 4.71
N GLN A 61 -10.21 21.01 5.34
CA GLN A 61 -10.18 20.93 6.80
C GLN A 61 -8.77 20.65 7.34
N THR A 62 -8.24 21.62 8.11
CA THR A 62 -6.91 21.62 8.74
C THR A 62 -6.85 20.72 10.00
N VAL A 63 -7.95 20.09 10.40
CA VAL A 63 -8.02 19.28 11.63
C VAL A 63 -8.56 17.88 11.29
N ALA A 64 -7.78 16.85 11.59
CA ALA A 64 -8.20 15.46 11.43
C ALA A 64 -9.35 15.15 12.42
N PRO A 65 -10.52 14.67 11.94
CA PRO A 65 -11.60 14.26 12.83
C PRO A 65 -11.23 12.99 13.61
N ALA A 66 -11.76 12.85 14.83
CA ALA A 66 -11.62 11.64 15.64
C ALA A 66 -12.17 10.41 14.88
N GLY A 67 -11.35 9.36 14.73
CA GLY A 67 -11.69 8.16 13.96
C GLY A 67 -11.08 8.07 12.56
N SER A 68 -10.11 8.93 12.22
CA SER A 68 -9.31 8.84 11.00
C SER A 68 -8.45 7.56 10.97
N ASP A 69 -8.42 6.86 9.83
CA ASP A 69 -7.59 5.67 9.61
C ASP A 69 -6.10 6.02 9.81
N MET A 70 -5.32 5.12 10.41
CA MET A 70 -3.90 5.36 10.68
C MET A 70 -3.04 4.61 9.66
N ARG A 71 -2.07 5.31 9.07
CA ARG A 71 -1.06 4.73 8.20
C ARG A 71 0.26 4.59 8.94
N TYR A 72 0.71 3.36 9.05
CA TYR A 72 2.01 3.02 9.58
C TYR A 72 2.94 2.70 8.40
N ASP A 73 3.88 3.59 8.12
CA ASP A 73 4.92 3.37 7.10
C ASP A 73 6.26 3.13 7.83
N VAL A 74 6.98 2.07 7.45
CA VAL A 74 8.34 1.77 7.93
C VAL A 74 9.28 1.70 6.76
N SER A 75 10.43 2.34 6.90
CA SER A 75 11.51 2.25 5.95
C SER A 75 12.61 1.31 6.44
N PHE A 76 13.12 0.51 5.52
CA PHE A 76 14.17 -0.47 5.74
C PHE A 76 15.33 -0.18 4.80
N ARG A 77 16.52 -0.01 5.39
CA ARG A 77 17.76 0.21 4.65
C ARG A 77 18.51 -1.11 4.50
N PRO A 78 18.81 -1.55 3.27
CA PRO A 78 19.65 -2.72 3.06
C PRO A 78 21.06 -2.55 3.62
N GLU A 79 21.57 -3.58 4.31
CA GLU A 79 22.95 -3.57 4.84
C GLU A 79 24.00 -3.68 3.75
N THR A 80 23.69 -4.44 2.70
CA THR A 80 24.55 -4.63 1.52
C THR A 80 24.71 -3.36 0.66
N GLY A 81 24.15 -2.22 1.10
CA GLY A 81 23.94 -1.04 0.28
C GLY A 81 22.75 -1.19 -0.67
N GLY A 82 22.20 -0.06 -1.10
CA GLY A 82 21.05 0.02 -2.00
C GLY A 82 20.03 1.06 -1.59
N LEU A 83 18.94 1.16 -2.37
CA LEU A 83 17.82 2.05 -2.07
C LEU A 83 17.06 1.56 -0.83
N GLU A 84 16.67 2.52 0.01
CA GLU A 84 15.79 2.30 1.14
C GLU A 84 14.38 1.93 0.62
N VAL A 85 13.81 0.86 1.17
CA VAL A 85 12.48 0.37 0.78
C VAL A 85 11.49 0.66 1.90
N SER A 86 10.34 1.24 1.54
CA SER A 86 9.29 1.57 2.50
C SER A 86 8.09 0.65 2.32
N PHE A 87 7.57 0.11 3.42
CA PHE A 87 6.37 -0.71 3.44
C PHE A 87 5.31 -0.10 4.36
N ARG A 88 4.05 -0.26 3.95
CA ARG A 88 2.90 -0.02 4.83
C ARG A 88 2.70 -1.25 5.70
N LEU A 89 2.62 -1.05 7.00
CA LEU A 89 2.42 -2.09 8.00
C LEU A 89 1.07 -1.92 8.70
N GLU A 90 0.64 -2.99 9.37
CA GLU A 90 -0.42 -2.93 10.37
C GLU A 90 0.13 -2.38 11.70
N ALA A 91 -0.75 -1.85 12.55
CA ALA A 91 -0.37 -1.25 13.83
C ALA A 91 0.46 -2.22 14.69
N ALA A 92 0.01 -3.47 14.83
CA ALA A 92 0.70 -4.49 15.63
C ALA A 92 2.14 -4.75 15.13
N GLN A 93 2.30 -4.89 13.81
CA GLN A 93 3.62 -5.09 13.19
C GLN A 93 4.51 -3.86 13.34
N TYR A 94 3.95 -2.67 13.17
CA TYR A 94 4.68 -1.42 13.34
C TYR A 94 5.18 -1.25 14.77
N HIS A 95 4.35 -1.51 15.78
CA HIS A 95 4.72 -1.33 17.18
C HIS A 95 5.71 -2.41 17.67
N ALA A 96 5.76 -3.57 17.02
CA ALA A 96 6.75 -4.60 17.31
C ALA A 96 8.18 -4.26 16.82
N LEU A 97 8.33 -3.27 15.94
CA LEU A 97 9.63 -2.87 15.37
C LEU A 97 10.24 -1.69 16.11
N SER A 98 11.56 -1.67 16.29
CA SER A 98 12.28 -0.49 16.76
C SER A 98 13.18 0.09 15.66
N VAL A 99 13.32 1.42 15.64
CA VAL A 99 14.25 2.08 14.72
C VAL A 99 15.67 1.73 15.14
N GLY A 100 16.50 1.32 14.18
CA GLY A 100 17.86 0.84 14.42
C GLY A 100 17.97 -0.67 14.50
N ASP A 101 16.86 -1.41 14.64
CA ASP A 101 16.90 -2.87 14.66
C ASP A 101 17.47 -3.41 13.35
N ARG A 102 18.44 -4.30 13.48
CA ARG A 102 19.00 -5.07 12.35
C ARG A 102 18.31 -6.41 12.30
N GLY A 103 18.07 -6.91 11.10
CA GLY A 103 17.31 -8.14 10.96
C GLY A 103 17.11 -8.56 9.53
N THR A 104 16.38 -9.67 9.39
CA THR A 104 15.98 -10.20 8.10
C THR A 104 14.56 -9.73 7.77
N LEU A 105 14.44 -8.90 6.75
CA LEU A 105 13.16 -8.51 6.15
C LEU A 105 12.74 -9.56 5.14
N SER A 106 11.52 -10.07 5.31
CA SER A 106 10.84 -10.98 4.40
C SER A 106 9.72 -10.23 3.66
N TYR A 107 9.71 -10.29 2.33
CA TYR A 107 8.73 -9.60 1.50
C TYR A 107 8.42 -10.39 0.21
N LYS A 108 7.25 -10.15 -0.39
CA LYS A 108 6.80 -10.72 -1.67
C LYS A 108 6.39 -9.60 -2.61
N GLY A 109 7.15 -9.36 -3.68
CA GLY A 109 6.90 -8.23 -4.57
C GLY A 109 6.94 -6.91 -3.81
N SER A 110 5.82 -6.19 -3.75
CA SER A 110 5.67 -4.95 -2.96
C SER A 110 5.07 -5.15 -1.56
N ARG A 111 4.77 -6.39 -1.16
CA ARG A 111 4.10 -6.72 0.10
C ARG A 111 5.10 -7.12 1.19
N PHE A 112 5.01 -6.45 2.34
CA PHE A 112 5.68 -6.87 3.56
C PHE A 112 5.08 -8.18 4.08
N VAL A 113 5.95 -9.11 4.50
CA VAL A 113 5.53 -10.38 5.12
C VAL A 113 5.92 -10.40 6.60
N ALA A 114 7.19 -10.20 6.90
CA ALA A 114 7.70 -10.23 8.28
C ALA A 114 9.06 -9.54 8.39
N PHE A 115 9.42 -9.13 9.59
CA PHE A 115 10.78 -8.75 9.94
C PHE A 115 11.19 -9.55 11.16
N THR A 116 12.35 -10.19 11.08
CA THR A 116 12.93 -10.98 12.17
C THR A 116 14.18 -10.25 12.66
N PRO A 117 14.17 -9.65 13.86
CA PRO A 117 15.35 -9.00 14.42
C PRO A 117 16.47 -10.03 14.64
N GLU A 118 17.71 -9.59 14.47
CA GLU A 118 18.88 -10.35 14.90
C GLU A 118 18.92 -10.45 16.44
N PRO A 119 19.39 -11.59 16.99
CA PRO A 119 19.54 -11.77 18.43
C PRO A 119 20.64 -10.89 19.04
#